data_AF-A0A2R6HAL2-F1
#
_entry.id   AF-A0A2R6HAL2-F1
#
_cell.length_a   1.000
_cell.length_b   1.000
_cell.length_c   1.000
_cell.angle_alpha   90.00
_cell.angle_beta   90.00
_cell.angle_gamma   90.00
#
_symmetry.space_group_name_H-M   'P 1'
#
loop_
_entity.id
_entity.type
_entity.pdbx_description
1 polymer ?
#
loop_
_entity_poly.entity_id
_entity_poly.type
_entity_poly.pdbx_seq_one_letter_code
_entity_poly.pdbx_strand_id
1 'polypeptide(L)'
;YETGRRGINTVSSQAIESVELKPGDGKPVMVEISMRNAAGVYQVDELLQAKLQGSGLEGYVRIVALNVEGATDTIVERMEL
;
A
#
# COMPACT_ATOMS: atom_id res chain seq x y z
N TYR A 1 8.82 14.37 -17.64
CA TYR A 1 10.15 13.78 -17.46
C TYR A 1 11.05 14.82 -16.83
N GLU A 2 11.32 14.70 -15.53
CA GLU A 2 12.26 15.56 -14.81
C GLU A 2 13.22 14.70 -13.99
N THR A 3 14.46 14.68 -14.47
CA THR A 3 15.63 14.04 -13.90
C THR A 3 16.18 14.94 -12.80
N GLY A 4 16.33 14.47 -11.55
CA GLY A 4 17.14 15.26 -10.60
C GLY A 4 17.02 15.05 -9.09
N ARG A 5 16.17 14.17 -8.57
CA ARG A 5 16.20 13.85 -7.13
C ARG A 5 16.48 12.37 -6.92
N ARG A 6 17.76 12.07 -6.67
CA ARG A 6 18.22 10.77 -6.17
C ARG A 6 17.45 10.42 -4.89
N GLY A 7 16.37 9.66 -5.07
CA GLY A 7 16.14 8.40 -4.37
C GLY A 7 15.78 8.43 -2.89
N ILE A 8 14.88 9.30 -2.44
CA ILE A 8 14.12 9.06 -1.20
C ILE A 8 12.84 8.25 -1.50
N ASN A 9 12.38 8.22 -2.76
CA ASN A 9 11.25 7.40 -3.22
C ASN A 9 11.61 5.94 -3.54
N THR A 10 12.88 5.54 -3.41
CA THR A 10 13.33 4.18 -3.74
C THR A 10 13.17 3.21 -2.57
N VAL A 11 13.09 3.71 -1.32
CA VAL A 11 13.02 2.86 -0.14
C VAL A 11 11.61 2.26 0.06
N SER A 12 10.56 2.98 -0.32
CA SER A 12 9.17 2.52 -0.14
C SER A 12 8.71 1.50 -1.20
N SER A 13 9.03 1.71 -2.48
CA SER A 13 8.70 0.75 -3.54
C SER A 13 9.52 -0.54 -3.46
N GLN A 14 10.77 -0.47 -2.99
CA GLN A 14 11.60 -1.66 -2.72
C GLN A 14 11.13 -2.46 -1.50
N ALA A 15 10.34 -1.83 -0.62
CA ALA A 15 9.78 -2.49 0.56
C ALA A 15 8.45 -3.22 0.27
N ILE A 16 7.79 -2.92 -0.86
CA ILE A 16 6.57 -3.62 -1.28
C ILE A 16 6.95 -4.97 -1.89
N GLU A 17 6.41 -6.02 -1.31
CA GLU A 17 6.53 -7.39 -1.81
C GLU A 17 5.42 -7.70 -2.83
N SER A 18 4.18 -7.31 -2.54
CA SER A 18 3.05 -7.51 -3.45
C SER A 18 1.91 -6.51 -3.23
N VAL A 19 1.09 -6.32 -4.26
CA VAL A 19 -0.17 -5.57 -4.20
C VAL A 19 -1.26 -6.43 -4.82
N GLU A 20 -2.30 -6.72 -4.06
CA GLU A 20 -3.42 -7.55 -4.50
C GLU A 20 -4.74 -6.79 -4.41
N LEU A 21 -5.59 -6.94 -5.43
CA LEU A 21 -6.97 -6.47 -5.42
C LEU A 21 -7.88 -7.64 -5.05
N LYS A 22 -8.54 -7.53 -3.90
CA LYS A 22 -9.47 -8.52 -3.38
C LYS A 22 -10.88 -7.95 -3.31
N PRO A 23 -11.93 -8.78 -3.42
CA PRO A 23 -13.27 -8.35 -3.05
C PRO A 23 -13.25 -7.93 -1.58
N GLY A 24 -13.71 -6.72 -1.29
CA GLY A 24 -13.72 -6.21 0.08
C GLY A 24 -14.97 -6.63 0.86
N ASP A 25 -14.82 -6.70 2.17
CA ASP A 25 -15.93 -6.91 3.10
C ASP A 25 -16.43 -5.53 3.57
N GLY A 26 -17.57 -5.10 3.02
CA GLY A 26 -18.19 -3.78 3.27
C GLY A 26 -17.88 -2.67 2.24
N LYS A 27 -16.72 -2.71 1.58
CA LYS A 27 -16.40 -1.89 0.39
C LYS A 27 -16.13 -2.82 -0.80
N PRO A 28 -16.54 -2.49 -2.04
CA PRO A 28 -16.44 -3.42 -3.18
C PRO A 28 -15.02 -3.80 -3.56
N VAL A 29 -14.01 -2.96 -3.27
CA VAL A 29 -12.60 -3.25 -3.60
C VAL A 29 -11.73 -3.10 -2.36
N MET A 30 -10.99 -4.15 -2.04
CA MET A 30 -9.91 -4.16 -1.05
C MET A 30 -8.57 -4.18 -1.78
N VAL A 31 -7.68 -3.24 -1.46
CA VAL A 31 -6.29 -3.23 -1.91
C VAL A 31 -5.45 -3.71 -0.73
N GLU A 32 -4.84 -4.89 -0.88
CA GLU A 32 -3.93 -5.44 0.11
C GLU A 32 -2.49 -5.23 -0.35
N ILE A 33 -1.67 -4.61 0.49
CA ILE A 33 -0.28 -4.27 0.18
C ILE A 33 0.61 -4.99 1.19
N SER A 34 1.33 -6.01 0.72
CA SER A 34 2.27 -6.77 1.54
C SER A 34 3.66 -6.16 1.43
N MET A 35 4.30 -5.93 2.58
CA MET A 35 5.60 -5.25 2.66
C MET A 35 6.54 -5.96 3.64
N ARG A 36 7.83 -6.00 3.31
CA ARG A 36 8.88 -6.53 4.20
C ARG A 36 9.44 -5.49 5.17
N ASN A 37 9.03 -4.23 5.02
CA ASN A 37 9.45 -3.12 5.86
C ASN A 37 8.33 -2.08 5.96
N ALA A 38 7.73 -1.95 7.15
CA ALA A 38 6.59 -1.09 7.43
C ALA A 38 6.83 0.41 7.16
N ALA A 39 8.09 0.85 7.03
CA ALA A 39 8.43 2.25 6.80
C ALA A 39 7.85 2.84 5.49
N GLY A 40 7.47 1.99 4.52
CA GLY A 40 6.90 2.43 3.24
C GLY A 40 5.37 2.58 3.21
N VAL A 41 4.64 2.06 4.21
CA VAL A 41 3.17 1.99 4.20
C VAL A 41 2.54 3.38 4.12
N TYR A 42 2.96 4.31 5.00
CA TYR A 42 2.41 5.66 5.05
C TYR A 42 2.66 6.48 3.78
N GLN A 43 3.77 6.24 3.07
CA GLN A 43 4.05 6.93 1.80
C GLN A 43 3.20 6.40 0.65
N VAL A 44 2.89 5.10 0.66
CA VAL A 44 2.04 4.46 -0.33
C VAL A 44 0.57 4.84 -0.12
N ASP A 45 0.16 4.94 1.15
CA ASP A 45 -1.14 5.47 1.54
C ASP A 45 -1.38 6.88 0.98
N GLU A 46 -0.50 7.83 1.27
CA GLU A 46 -0.65 9.21 0.79
C GLU A 46 -0.73 9.28 -0.76
N LEU A 47 0.07 8.48 -1.47
CA LEU A 47 0.06 8.43 -2.93
C LEU A 47 -1.24 7.81 -3.48
N LEU A 48 -1.71 6.72 -2.88
CA LEU A 48 -2.96 6.06 -3.30
C LEU A 48 -4.17 6.92 -2.95
N GLN A 49 -4.19 7.50 -1.75
CA GLN A 49 -5.22 8.42 -1.31
C GLN A 49 -5.31 9.61 -2.24
N ALA A 50 -4.17 10.21 -2.65
CA ALA A 50 -4.16 11.30 -3.63
C ALA A 50 -4.68 10.88 -5.02
N LYS A 51 -4.51 9.62 -5.43
CA LYS A 51 -5.07 9.08 -6.68
C LYS A 51 -6.55 8.76 -6.59
N LEU A 52 -7.01 8.34 -5.40
CA LEU A 52 -8.41 8.08 -5.13
C LEU A 52 -9.19 9.39 -4.95
N GLN A 53 -8.54 10.43 -4.41
CA GLN A 53 -9.18 11.70 -4.14
C GLN A 53 -9.78 12.31 -5.43
N GLY A 54 -11.08 12.59 -5.42
CA GLY A 54 -11.81 13.12 -6.58
C GLY A 54 -12.06 12.12 -7.71
N SER A 55 -11.69 10.84 -7.56
CA SER A 55 -12.01 9.78 -8.52
C SER A 55 -13.43 9.22 -8.38
N GLY A 56 -14.11 9.54 -7.27
CA GLY A 56 -15.39 8.94 -6.89
C GLY A 56 -15.27 7.51 -6.34
N LEU A 57 -14.04 6.97 -6.25
CA LEU A 57 -13.75 5.62 -5.75
C LEU A 57 -13.35 5.61 -4.25
N GLU A 58 -13.25 6.77 -3.59
CA GLU A 58 -12.80 6.88 -2.19
C GLU A 58 -13.68 6.07 -1.22
N GLY A 59 -14.99 6.10 -1.43
CA GLY A 59 -15.96 5.34 -0.64
C GLY A 59 -15.97 3.85 -0.93
N TYR A 60 -15.37 3.43 -2.05
CA TYR A 60 -15.47 2.08 -2.60
C TYR A 60 -14.19 1.25 -2.47
N VAL A 61 -13.08 1.91 -2.17
CA VAL A 61 -11.77 1.29 -2.00
C VAL A 61 -11.39 1.28 -0.52
N ARG A 62 -10.97 0.11 -0.03
CA ARG A 62 -10.38 -0.09 1.30
C ARG A 62 -8.92 -0.48 1.12
N ILE A 63 -8.01 0.18 1.81
CA ILE A 63 -6.58 -0.14 1.71
C ILE A 63 -6.15 -0.82 3.01
N VAL A 64 -5.46 -1.94 2.90
CA VAL A 64 -4.93 -2.72 4.01
C VAL A 64 -3.45 -2.95 3.76
N ALA A 65 -2.62 -2.56 4.72
CA ALA A 65 -1.20 -2.84 4.68
C ALA A 65 -0.88 -4.02 5.59
N LEU A 66 -0.11 -4.98 5.05
CA LEU A 66 0.38 -6.16 5.76
C LEU A 66 1.91 -6.10 5.85
N ASN A 67 2.43 -6.23 7.06
CA ASN A 67 3.86 -6.43 7.28
C ASN A 67 4.14 -7.94 7.36
N VAL A 68 4.93 -8.45 6.42
CA VAL A 68 5.29 -9.86 6.29
C VAL A 68 6.77 -10.08 6.61
N GLU A 69 7.09 -11.05 7.45
CA GLU A 69 8.48 -11.39 7.81
C GLU A 69 9.05 -12.43 6.83
N GLY A 70 10.21 -12.16 6.24
CA GLY A 70 10.71 -12.77 4.99
C GLY A 70 11.13 -14.26 4.98
N ALA A 71 10.47 -15.16 5.72
CA ALA A 71 10.73 -16.61 5.64
C ALA A 71 9.47 -17.50 5.73
N THR A 72 8.39 -16.95 6.25
CA THR A 72 7.06 -17.58 6.35
C THR A 72 6.11 -16.42 6.11
N ASP A 73 5.07 -16.55 5.27
CA ASP A 73 4.00 -15.55 5.04
C ASP A 73 3.18 -15.22 6.31
N THR A 74 3.82 -15.23 7.47
CA THR A 74 3.34 -14.82 8.76
C THR A 74 3.20 -13.31 8.74
N ILE A 75 1.95 -12.87 8.78
CA ILE A 75 1.60 -11.47 8.97
C ILE A 75 1.97 -11.10 10.41
N VAL A 76 2.91 -10.16 10.54
CA VAL A 76 3.35 -9.65 11.85
C VAL A 76 2.48 -8.47 12.29
N GLU A 77 2.04 -7.65 11.34
CA GLU A 77 1.24 -6.46 11.61
C GLU A 77 0.25 -6.18 10.48
N ARG A 78 -0.97 -5.75 10.84
CA ARG A 78 -2.02 -5.36 9.91
C ARG A 78 -2.50 -3.96 10.25
N MET A 79 -2.40 -3.04 9.29
CA MET A 79 -2.85 -1.66 9.43
C MET A 79 -3.98 -1.37 8.43
N GLU A 80 -5.02 -0.70 8.91
CA GLU A 80 -6.10 -0.17 8.07
C GLU A 80 -5.91 1.34 7.91
N LEU A 81 -6.09 1.81 6.68
CA LEU A 81 -5.89 3.19 6.27
C LEU A 81 -7.24 3.82 5.84
#